data_AF-A0A4R0XAU9-F1
#
_entry.id   AF-A0A4R0XAU9-F1
#
_cell.length_a   1.000
_cell.length_b   1.000
_cell.length_c   1.000
_cell.angle_alpha   90.00
_cell.angle_beta   90.00
_cell.angle_gamma   90.00
#
_symmetry.space_group_name_H-M   'P 1'
#
loop_
_entity.id
_entity.type
_entity.pdbx_description
1 polymer ?
#
loop_
_entity_poly.entity_id
_entity_poly.type
_entity_poly.pdbx_seq_one_letter_code
_entity_poly.pdbx_strand_id
1 'polypeptide(L)'
;MNRNELLVKLASCSIESKQLYASSCLRRYCQIKDISHPAITELLDHLDSILASQNLSVWDARGALLGLNGRGDPIPESLKSALSEEGLNEFAVLVDSVVEVGIVDLYGASTDLPLKFLDKTMQILEKNKIHLPSIA
;
A
#
# COMPACT_ATOMS: atom_id res chain seq x y z
N MET A 1 18.56 6.30 -4.75
CA MET A 1 18.16 6.78 -3.41
C MET A 1 17.92 5.55 -2.55
N ASN A 2 18.57 5.46 -1.39
CA ASN A 2 18.36 4.35 -0.47
C ASN A 2 17.09 4.56 0.37
N ARG A 3 16.65 3.54 1.11
CA ARG A 3 15.43 3.58 1.92
C ARG A 3 15.38 4.75 2.91
N ASN A 4 16.49 5.04 3.59
CA ASN A 4 16.54 6.13 4.58
C ASN A 4 16.34 7.50 3.92
N GLU A 5 16.97 7.74 2.78
CA GLU A 5 16.79 8.97 2.00
C GLU A 5 15.33 9.14 1.52
N LEU A 6 14.69 8.05 1.09
CA LEU A 6 13.27 8.03 0.70
C LEU A 6 12.37 8.38 1.88
N LEU A 7 12.59 7.78 3.06
CA LEU A 7 11.79 8.06 4.25
C LEU A 7 11.92 9.50 4.72
N VAL A 8 13.14 10.07 4.70
CA VAL A 8 13.35 11.50 5.03
C VAL A 8 12.58 12.40 4.07
N LYS A 9 12.60 12.11 2.77
CA LYS A 9 11.83 12.90 1.79
C LYS A 9 10.32 12.75 2.02
N LEU A 10 9.84 11.53 2.20
CA LEU A 10 8.41 11.24 2.43
C LEU A 10 7.88 11.84 3.73
N ALA A 11 8.71 12.01 4.76
CA ALA A 11 8.30 12.66 6.01
C ALA A 11 7.70 14.06 5.76
N SER A 12 8.29 14.81 4.84
CA SER A 12 7.83 16.15 4.44
C SER A 12 6.66 16.18 3.44
N CYS A 13 6.29 15.03 2.87
CA CYS A 13 5.22 14.95 1.88
C CYS A 13 3.82 14.91 2.52
N SER A 14 2.77 15.24 1.75
CA SER A 14 1.39 15.07 2.20
C SER A 14 1.01 13.60 2.39
N ILE A 15 -0.10 13.33 3.08
CA ILE A 15 -0.59 11.96 3.28
C ILE A 15 -0.95 11.27 1.95
N GLU A 16 -1.52 12.04 1.02
CA GLU A 16 -1.84 11.58 -0.32
C GLU A 16 -0.58 11.18 -1.08
N SER A 17 0.48 12.00 -1.00
CA SER A 17 1.76 11.71 -1.63
C SER A 17 2.41 10.45 -1.04
N LYS A 18 2.31 10.26 0.29
CA LYS A 18 2.76 9.04 0.97
C LYS A 18 1.95 7.82 0.48
N GLN A 19 0.63 7.94 0.36
CA GLN A 19 -0.25 6.87 -0.10
C GLN A 19 0.03 6.47 -1.55
N LEU A 20 0.29 7.43 -2.44
CA LEU A 20 0.66 7.14 -3.84
C LEU A 20 1.99 6.40 -3.94
N TYR A 21 2.95 6.78 -3.10
CA TYR A 21 4.22 6.06 -3.03
C TYR A 21 4.00 4.62 -2.54
N ALA A 22 3.19 4.42 -1.49
CA ALA A 22 2.84 3.10 -0.99
C ALA A 22 2.13 2.25 -2.05
N SER A 23 1.16 2.82 -2.77
CA SER A 23 0.49 2.19 -3.93
C SER A 23 1.50 1.80 -5.03
N SER A 24 2.46 2.67 -5.32
CA SER A 24 3.55 2.38 -6.27
C SER A 24 4.43 1.22 -5.82
N CYS A 25 4.68 1.06 -4.51
CA CYS A 25 5.39 -0.10 -3.99
C CYS A 25 4.60 -1.41 -4.20
N LEU A 26 3.30 -1.42 -3.90
CA LEU A 26 2.45 -2.61 -4.15
C LEU A 26 2.42 -2.96 -5.64
N ARG A 27 2.21 -1.95 -6.50
CA ARG A 27 2.25 -2.12 -7.96
C ARG A 27 3.58 -2.73 -8.42
N ARG A 28 4.70 -2.21 -7.91
CA ARG A 28 6.03 -2.72 -8.26
C ARG A 28 6.25 -4.16 -7.79
N TYR A 29 5.77 -4.49 -6.59
CA TYR A 29 5.81 -5.86 -6.07
C TYR A 29 5.04 -6.83 -6.98
N CYS A 30 3.79 -6.50 -7.28
CA CYS A 30 2.94 -7.32 -8.15
C CYS A 30 3.55 -7.50 -9.55
N GLN A 31 4.10 -6.44 -10.14
CA GLN A 31 4.75 -6.50 -11.45
C GLN A 31 5.97 -7.43 -11.47
N ILE A 32 6.85 -7.36 -10.47
CA ILE A 32 8.07 -8.19 -10.44
C ILE A 32 7.74 -9.65 -10.12
N LYS A 33 6.69 -9.89 -9.34
CA LYS A 33 6.23 -11.24 -8.95
C LYS A 33 5.26 -11.87 -9.95
N ASP A 34 4.93 -11.17 -11.04
CA ASP A 34 3.93 -11.57 -12.04
C ASP A 34 2.55 -11.89 -11.43
N ILE A 35 2.15 -11.10 -10.41
CA ILE A 35 0.85 -11.21 -9.74
C ILE A 35 -0.12 -10.24 -10.42
N SER A 36 -1.15 -10.78 -11.06
CA SER A 36 -2.20 -9.99 -11.70
C SER A 36 -3.57 -10.49 -11.28
N HIS A 37 -4.39 -9.62 -10.71
CA HIS A 37 -5.74 -9.96 -10.24
C HIS A 37 -6.63 -8.71 -10.18
N PRO A 38 -7.93 -8.79 -10.57
CA PRO A 38 -8.84 -7.64 -10.57
C PRO A 38 -8.91 -6.91 -9.23
N ALA A 39 -8.99 -7.65 -8.11
CA ALA A 39 -9.01 -7.05 -6.77
C ALA A 39 -7.75 -6.21 -6.43
N ILE A 40 -6.60 -6.53 -7.02
CA ILE A 40 -5.38 -5.73 -6.85
C ILE A 40 -5.50 -4.44 -7.65
N THR A 41 -6.00 -4.52 -8.89
CA THR A 41 -6.25 -3.34 -9.72
C THR A 41 -7.24 -2.40 -9.06
N GLU A 42 -8.37 -2.92 -8.57
CA GLU A 42 -9.38 -2.13 -7.86
C GLU A 42 -8.82 -1.45 -6.60
N LEU A 43 -7.99 -2.16 -5.83
CA LEU A 43 -7.31 -1.58 -4.68
C LEU A 43 -6.36 -0.45 -5.10
N LEU A 44 -5.48 -0.69 -6.08
CA LEU A 44 -4.53 0.33 -6.55
C LEU A 44 -5.25 1.58 -7.09
N ASP A 45 -6.30 1.39 -7.88
CA ASP A 45 -7.12 2.48 -8.42
C ASP A 45 -7.79 3.28 -7.29
N HIS A 46 -8.29 2.58 -6.26
CA HIS A 46 -8.86 3.22 -5.08
C HIS A 46 -7.82 4.03 -4.31
N LEU A 47 -6.63 3.47 -4.04
CA LEU A 47 -5.57 4.15 -3.31
C LEU A 47 -5.08 5.39 -4.06
N ASP A 48 -4.93 5.29 -5.38
CA ASP A 48 -4.50 6.41 -6.21
C ASP A 48 -5.56 7.52 -6.31
N SER A 49 -6.84 7.19 -6.13
CA SER A 49 -7.94 8.16 -6.15
C SER A 49 -7.96 9.12 -4.96
N ILE A 50 -7.10 8.92 -3.94
CA ILE A 50 -7.06 9.77 -2.74
C ILE A 50 -6.83 11.25 -3.08
N LEU A 51 -6.01 11.55 -4.11
CA LEU A 51 -5.75 12.93 -4.57
C LEU A 51 -6.99 13.65 -5.09
N ALA A 52 -7.91 12.91 -5.69
CA ALA A 52 -9.13 13.45 -6.27
C ALA A 52 -10.30 13.45 -5.27
N SER A 53 -10.09 12.89 -4.06
CA SER A 53 -11.15 12.76 -3.07
C SER A 53 -11.44 14.10 -2.41
N GLN A 54 -12.67 14.58 -2.58
CA GLN A 54 -13.18 15.75 -1.86
C GLN A 54 -13.62 15.42 -0.44
N ASN A 55 -13.77 14.12 -0.12
CA ASN A 55 -14.23 13.66 1.18
C ASN A 55 -13.51 12.35 1.56
N LEU A 56 -12.58 12.48 2.49
CA LEU A 56 -11.72 11.40 2.95
C LEU A 56 -12.49 10.29 3.69
N SER A 57 -13.57 10.60 4.41
CA SER A 57 -14.38 9.55 5.06
C SER A 57 -15.17 8.72 4.04
N VAL A 58 -15.63 9.34 2.96
CA VAL A 58 -16.29 8.62 1.85
C VAL A 58 -15.27 7.83 1.03
N TRP A 59 -14.02 8.29 0.92
CA TRP A 59 -12.94 7.49 0.35
C TRP A 59 -12.65 6.27 1.24
N ASP A 60 -12.45 6.47 2.54
CA ASP A 60 -12.18 5.40 3.51
C ASP A 60 -13.27 4.31 3.49
N ALA A 61 -14.54 4.73 3.55
CA ALA A 61 -15.69 3.82 3.51
C ALA A 61 -15.76 3.00 2.21
N ARG A 62 -15.39 3.58 1.05
CA ARG A 62 -15.34 2.85 -0.22
C ARG A 62 -14.21 1.83 -0.24
N GLY A 63 -13.06 2.17 0.31
CA GLY A 63 -11.91 1.26 0.42
C GLY A 63 -12.23 0.03 1.26
N ALA A 64 -12.99 0.20 2.34
CA ALA A 64 -13.42 -0.92 3.18
C ALA A 64 -14.32 -1.94 2.45
N LEU A 65 -15.02 -1.53 1.39
CA LEU A 65 -15.93 -2.40 0.62
C LEU A 65 -15.24 -3.20 -0.50
N LEU A 66 -13.93 -2.99 -0.72
CA LEU A 66 -13.20 -3.69 -1.77
C LEU A 66 -12.97 -5.16 -1.40
N GLY A 67 -12.93 -6.04 -2.41
CA GLY A 67 -12.64 -7.47 -2.21
C GLY A 67 -11.25 -7.74 -1.63
N LEU A 68 -10.28 -6.85 -1.90
CA LEU A 68 -8.99 -6.80 -1.23
C LEU A 68 -8.84 -5.41 -0.61
N ASN A 69 -8.89 -5.31 0.71
CA ASN A 69 -8.95 -4.01 1.38
C ASN A 69 -7.85 -3.75 2.41
N GLY A 70 -7.05 -4.75 2.80
CA GLY A 70 -5.93 -4.58 3.75
C GLY A 70 -6.34 -4.22 5.18
N ARG A 71 -7.59 -4.52 5.59
CA ARG A 71 -8.16 -4.13 6.89
C ARG A 71 -8.47 -5.33 7.80
N GLY A 72 -7.75 -6.43 7.59
CA GLY A 72 -7.96 -7.69 8.31
C GLY A 72 -9.02 -8.61 7.70
N ASP A 73 -9.72 -8.17 6.65
CA ASP A 73 -10.62 -9.05 5.90
C ASP A 73 -9.84 -10.10 5.10
N PRO A 74 -10.40 -11.29 4.87
CA PRO A 74 -9.72 -12.34 4.13
C PRO A 74 -9.40 -11.92 2.69
N ILE A 75 -8.17 -12.19 2.24
CA ILE A 75 -7.80 -12.09 0.82
C ILE A 75 -8.75 -12.98 -0.02
N PRO A 76 -9.19 -12.54 -1.22
CA PRO A 76 -10.02 -13.35 -2.10
C PRO A 76 -9.39 -14.72 -2.39
N GLU A 77 -10.17 -15.80 -2.32
CA GLU A 77 -9.69 -17.18 -2.56
C GLU A 77 -9.05 -17.36 -3.95
N SER A 78 -9.59 -16.67 -4.96
CA SER A 78 -9.03 -16.66 -6.32
C SER A 78 -7.63 -16.05 -6.36
N LEU A 79 -7.33 -15.07 -5.50
CA LEU A 79 -6.01 -14.47 -5.39
C LEU A 79 -5.08 -15.33 -4.52
N LYS A 80 -5.58 -15.92 -3.42
CA LYS A 80 -4.81 -16.86 -2.60
C LYS A 80 -4.26 -18.01 -3.42
N SER A 81 -5.09 -18.58 -4.31
CA SER A 81 -4.73 -19.72 -5.16
C SER A 81 -3.61 -19.40 -6.17
N ALA A 82 -3.35 -18.12 -6.44
CA ALA A 82 -2.29 -17.67 -7.33
C ALA A 82 -0.94 -17.44 -6.61
N LEU A 83 -0.90 -17.56 -5.27
CA LEU A 83 0.27 -17.29 -4.45
C LEU A 83 0.76 -18.56 -3.75
N SER A 84 2.07 -18.68 -3.56
CA SER A 84 2.61 -19.67 -2.62
C SER A 84 2.24 -19.29 -1.18
N GLU A 85 2.27 -20.23 -0.24
CA GLU A 85 1.93 -19.97 1.17
C GLU A 85 2.82 -18.88 1.80
N GLU A 86 4.14 -18.95 1.57
CA GLU A 86 5.07 -17.91 2.02
C GLU A 86 4.78 -16.56 1.33
N GLY A 87 4.48 -16.59 0.02
CA GLY A 87 4.13 -15.41 -0.76
C GLY A 87 2.81 -14.78 -0.32
N LEU A 88 1.85 -15.57 0.14
CA LEU A 88 0.54 -15.12 0.60
C LEU A 88 0.66 -14.32 1.90
N ASN A 89 1.39 -14.84 2.88
CA ASN A 89 1.60 -14.16 4.15
C ASN A 89 2.31 -12.81 3.95
N GLU A 90 3.36 -12.80 3.13
CA GLU A 90 4.10 -11.58 2.83
C GLU A 90 3.24 -10.57 2.04
N PHE A 91 2.48 -11.05 1.05
CA PHE A 91 1.56 -10.22 0.29
C PHE A 91 0.47 -9.60 1.16
N ALA A 92 -0.11 -10.36 2.10
CA ALA A 92 -1.08 -9.82 3.07
C ALA A 92 -0.47 -8.68 3.88
N VAL A 93 0.72 -8.90 4.45
CA VAL A 93 1.42 -7.89 5.24
C VAL A 93 1.77 -6.65 4.40
N LEU A 94 2.12 -6.83 3.14
CA LEU A 94 2.38 -5.72 2.21
C LEU A 94 1.11 -4.90 1.95
N VAL A 95 0.00 -5.57 1.64
CA VAL A 95 -1.30 -4.92 1.38
C VAL A 95 -1.75 -4.14 2.61
N ASP A 96 -1.76 -4.76 3.79
CA ASP A 96 -2.14 -4.09 5.04
C ASP A 96 -1.28 -2.84 5.26
N SER A 97 0.04 -2.98 5.11
CA SER A 97 0.96 -1.85 5.33
C SER A 97 0.71 -0.73 4.33
N VAL A 98 0.47 -1.04 3.05
CA VAL A 98 0.22 -0.04 2.00
C VAL A 98 -1.09 0.71 2.23
N VAL A 99 -2.11 0.02 2.71
CA VAL A 99 -3.43 0.59 3.00
C VAL A 99 -3.36 1.50 4.24
N GLU A 100 -2.70 1.05 5.30
CA GLU A 100 -2.60 1.80 6.55
C GLU A 100 -1.85 3.14 6.42
N VAL A 101 -0.98 3.30 5.41
CA VAL A 101 -0.28 4.57 5.16
C VAL A 101 -1.24 5.75 5.07
N GLY A 102 -2.36 5.61 4.37
CA GLY A 102 -3.33 6.68 4.16
C GLY A 102 -4.40 6.76 5.25
N ILE A 103 -4.62 5.68 6.01
CA ILE A 103 -5.76 5.58 6.94
C ILE A 103 -5.37 5.93 8.37
N VAL A 104 -4.18 5.52 8.82
CA VAL A 104 -3.82 5.53 10.24
C VAL A 104 -3.92 6.90 10.90
N ASP A 105 -3.69 7.97 10.12
CA ASP A 105 -3.78 9.36 10.55
C ASP A 105 -4.87 10.16 9.81
N LEU A 106 -5.75 9.48 9.06
CA LEU A 106 -6.74 10.11 8.16
C LEU A 106 -7.68 11.10 8.86
N TYR A 107 -8.00 10.86 10.13
CA TYR A 107 -8.94 11.65 10.92
C TYR A 107 -8.26 12.77 11.74
N GLY A 108 -7.08 13.23 11.30
CA GLY A 108 -6.41 14.41 11.84
C GLY A 108 -5.39 14.13 12.94
N ALA A 109 -5.03 12.87 13.16
CA ALA A 109 -3.83 12.55 13.92
C ALA A 109 -2.58 12.98 13.13
N SER A 110 -1.49 13.25 13.84
CA SER A 110 -0.21 13.59 13.23
C SER A 110 0.87 12.79 13.95
N THR A 111 1.10 11.57 13.46
CA THR A 111 2.01 10.60 14.04
C THR A 111 3.07 10.15 13.03
N ASP A 112 4.04 9.38 13.50
CA ASP A 112 5.02 8.73 12.62
C ASP A 112 4.52 7.41 12.04
N LEU A 113 3.26 7.01 12.30
CA LEU A 113 2.72 5.72 11.87
C LEU A 113 2.71 5.56 10.33
N PRO A 114 2.31 6.57 9.52
CA PRO A 114 2.39 6.45 8.06
C PRO A 114 3.81 6.13 7.57
N LEU A 115 4.83 6.71 8.22
CA LEU A 115 6.24 6.44 7.88
C LEU A 115 6.70 5.05 8.31
N LYS A 116 6.22 4.53 9.44
CA LYS A 116 6.51 3.16 9.87
C LYS A 116 5.92 2.13 8.91
N PHE A 117 4.70 2.37 8.42
CA PHE A 117 4.08 1.52 7.41
C PHE A 117 4.83 1.60 6.07
N LEU A 118 5.25 2.80 5.65
CA LEU A 118 6.10 2.97 4.49
C LEU A 118 7.44 2.21 4.62
N ASP A 119 8.12 2.31 5.77
CA ASP A 119 9.36 1.57 6.01
C ASP A 119 9.13 0.06 5.93
N LYS A 120 8.05 -0.44 6.54
CA LYS A 120 7.65 -1.86 6.47
C LYS A 120 7.38 -2.31 5.03
N THR A 121 6.65 -1.52 4.25
CA THR A 121 6.43 -1.74 2.81
C THR A 121 7.75 -1.82 2.05
N MET A 122 8.66 -0.86 2.26
CA MET A 122 9.96 -0.82 1.59
C MET A 122 10.85 -2.01 1.97
N GLN A 123 10.84 -2.42 3.25
CA GLN A 123 11.57 -3.61 3.72
C GLN A 123 11.12 -4.89 3.02
N ILE A 124 9.81 -5.06 2.75
CA ILE A 124 9.29 -6.21 2.00
C ILE A 124 9.83 -6.21 0.56
N LEU A 125 9.82 -5.05 -0.11
CA LEU A 125 10.39 -4.94 -1.46
C LEU A 125 11.88 -5.29 -1.46
N GLU A 126 12.67 -4.71 -0.53
CA GLU A 126 14.11 -4.97 -0.43
C GLU A 126 14.43 -6.43 -0.10
N LYS A 127 13.69 -7.06 0.82
CA LYS A 127 13.80 -8.50 1.13
C LYS A 127 13.63 -9.36 -0.11
N ASN A 128 12.76 -8.94 -1.03
CA ASN A 128 12.50 -9.59 -2.30
C ASN A 128 13.43 -9.17 -3.44
N LYS A 129 14.46 -8.35 -3.14
CA LYS A 129 15.39 -7.78 -4.12
C LYS A 129 14.68 -6.93 -5.19
N ILE A 130 13.52 -6.36 -4.83
CA ILE A 130 12.77 -5.44 -5.67
C ILE A 130 13.26 -4.03 -5.41
N HIS A 131 13.67 -3.34 -6.47
CA HIS A 131 14.06 -1.93 -6.37
C HIS A 131 12.86 -1.06 -5.98
N LEU A 132 13.08 -0.17 -5.01
CA LEU A 132 12.10 0.80 -4.56
C LEU A 132 11.74 1.77 -5.71
N PRO A 133 10.45 2.16 -5.84
CA PRO A 133 10.02 3.12 -6.85
C PRO A 133 10.60 4.52 -6.56
N SER A 134 10.64 5.36 -7.59
CA SER A 134 10.94 6.79 -7.40
C SER A 134 9.75 7.51 -6.77
N ILE A 135 10.03 8.50 -5.92
CA ILE A 135 9.01 9.48 -5.51
C ILE A 135 8.70 10.37 -6.71
N ALA A 136 7.41 10.47 -7.07
CA ALA A 136 6.91 11.37 -8.10
C ALA A 136 7.10 12.84 -7.71
#